data_AF-A0A1G8HR75-F1
#
_entry.id   AF-A0A1G8HR75-F1
#
_cell.length_a   1.000
_cell.length_b   1.000
_cell.length_c   1.000
_cell.angle_alpha   90.00
_cell.angle_beta   90.00
_cell.angle_gamma   90.00
#
_symmetry.space_group_name_H-M   'P 1'
#
loop_
_entity.id
_entity.type
_entity.pdbx_description
1 polymer ?
#
loop_
_entity_poly.entity_id
_entity_poly.type
_entity_poly.pdbx_seq_one_letter_code
_entity_poly.pdbx_strand_id
1 'polypeptide(L)'
;MSDTSFIRLPIVLHTREPAVAASIPLDDEQFAAQQIEFIKLLFGYIAYLREHSRETPVADAFLSTFVNLLETMQANAPDEARSCALKLQQIIGVLFPGAAAAGS
;
A
#
# COMPACT_ATOMS: atom_id res chain seq x y z
N MET A 1 6.43 28.13 7.45
CA MET A 1 5.49 27.87 6.34
C MET A 1 5.50 26.37 6.15
N SER A 2 4.36 25.71 6.34
CA SER A 2 4.28 24.26 6.12
C SER A 2 4.27 24.04 4.61
N ASP A 3 5.37 23.54 4.05
CA ASP A 3 5.37 23.08 2.66
C ASP A 3 4.43 21.88 2.59
N THR A 4 3.24 22.10 2.04
CA THR A 4 2.33 21.02 1.70
C THR A 4 2.95 20.23 0.55
N SER A 5 3.56 19.10 0.87
CA SER A 5 3.96 18.13 -0.15
C SER A 5 2.72 17.45 -0.70
N PHE A 6 2.76 17.00 -1.95
CA PHE A 6 1.64 16.32 -2.60
C PHE A 6 2.06 14.91 -3.01
N ILE A 7 1.14 13.96 -2.88
CA ILE A 7 1.29 12.57 -3.30
C ILE A 7 0.47 12.39 -4.57
N ARG A 8 1.12 12.06 -5.68
CA ARG A 8 0.46 11.60 -6.91
C ARG A 8 -0.17 10.23 -6.67
N LEU A 9 -1.44 10.10 -7.02
CA LEU A 9 -2.16 8.84 -6.93
C LEU A 9 -1.91 7.97 -8.17
N PRO A 10 -2.08 6.65 -8.07
CA PRO A 10 -2.15 5.76 -9.22
C PRO A 10 -3.31 6.14 -10.14
N ILE A 11 -3.15 5.92 -11.45
CA ILE A 11 -4.15 6.30 -12.48
C ILE A 11 -5.53 5.72 -12.17
N VAL A 12 -5.58 4.47 -11.69
CA VAL A 12 -6.83 3.79 -11.34
C VAL A 12 -7.59 4.45 -10.20
N LEU A 13 -6.93 5.31 -9.41
CA LEU A 13 -7.50 6.06 -8.29
C LEU A 13 -7.74 7.54 -8.61
N HIS A 14 -7.54 7.98 -9.86
CA HIS A 14 -7.81 9.37 -10.32
C HIS A 14 -9.32 9.65 -10.45
N THR A 15 -10.09 9.35 -9.41
CA THR A 15 -11.55 9.50 -9.45
C THR A 15 -11.99 10.95 -9.59
N ARG A 16 -11.24 11.90 -9.01
CA ARG A 16 -11.50 13.35 -9.13
C ARG A 16 -10.23 14.20 -9.23
N GLU A 17 -9.18 13.83 -8.49
CA GLU A 17 -7.90 14.55 -8.48
C GLU A 17 -6.73 13.57 -8.62
N PRO A 18 -5.68 13.92 -9.40
CA PRO A 18 -4.54 13.03 -9.64
C PRO A 18 -3.51 13.04 -8.50
N ALA A 19 -3.66 13.94 -7.52
CA ALA A 19 -2.77 14.06 -6.38
C ALA A 19 -3.55 14.49 -5.13
N VAL A 20 -3.03 14.13 -3.96
CA VAL A 20 -3.57 14.50 -2.65
C VAL A 20 -2.49 15.18 -1.81
N ALA A 21 -2.87 16.05 -0.89
CA ALA A 21 -1.91 16.62 0.06
C ALA A 21 -1.29 15.49 0.90
N ALA A 22 0.03 15.43 0.93
CA ALA A 22 0.76 14.57 1.85
C ALA A 22 0.57 15.11 3.27
N SER A 23 0.48 14.19 4.23
CA SER A 23 0.36 14.58 5.63
C SER A 23 1.64 15.29 6.12
N ILE A 24 1.46 16.09 7.17
CA ILE A 24 2.52 16.81 7.90
C ILE A 24 3.52 15.77 8.45
N PRO A 25 4.82 16.10 8.61
CA PRO A 25 5.77 15.21 9.29
C PRO A 25 5.19 14.67 10.60
N LEU A 26 5.24 13.35 10.77
CA LEU A 26 4.70 12.63 11.92
C LEU A 26 5.82 12.32 12.92
N ASP A 27 5.52 12.41 14.21
CA ASP A 27 6.32 11.76 15.25
C ASP A 27 6.00 10.26 15.36
N ASP A 28 6.75 9.53 16.19
CA ASP A 28 6.62 8.08 16.34
C ASP A 28 5.23 7.64 16.86
N GLU A 29 4.63 8.41 17.76
CA GLU A 29 3.31 8.11 18.33
C GLU A 29 2.22 8.33 17.29
N GLN A 30 2.30 9.44 16.56
CA GLN A 30 1.42 9.76 15.45
C GLN A 30 1.54 8.72 14.34
N PHE A 31 2.77 8.31 14.01
CA PHE A 31 3.01 7.25 13.04
C PHE A 31 2.35 5.93 13.47
N ALA A 32 2.52 5.52 14.72
CA ALA A 32 1.89 4.30 15.25
C ALA A 32 0.35 4.40 15.21
N ALA A 33 -0.23 5.54 15.56
CA ALA A 33 -1.67 5.76 15.47
C ALA A 33 -2.18 5.66 14.02
N GLN A 34 -1.45 6.24 13.05
CA GLN A 34 -1.80 6.14 11.63
C GLN A 34 -1.70 4.71 11.10
N GLN A 35 -0.74 3.91 11.59
CA GLN A 35 -0.67 2.48 11.26
C GLN A 35 -1.91 1.72 11.72
N ILE A 36 -2.41 2.00 12.93
CA ILE A 36 -3.63 1.39 13.45
C ILE A 36 -4.83 1.77 12.60
N GLU A 37 -4.98 3.05 12.26
CA GLU A 37 -6.09 3.52 11.41
C GLU A 37 -6.04 2.92 10.01
N PHE A 38 -4.85 2.83 9.40
CA PHE A 38 -4.67 2.15 8.12
C PHE A 38 -5.14 0.69 8.17
N ILE A 39 -4.76 -0.05 9.21
CA ILE A 39 -5.20 -1.45 9.39
C ILE A 39 -6.72 -1.51 9.55
N LYS A 40 -7.34 -0.63 10.35
CA LYS A 40 -8.80 -0.58 10.50
C LYS A 40 -9.50 -0.35 9.17
N LEU A 41 -9.03 0.58 8.35
CA LEU A 41 -9.59 0.86 7.02
C LEU A 41 -9.46 -0.34 6.08
N LEU A 42 -8.32 -1.04 6.10
CA LEU A 42 -8.11 -2.26 5.31
C LEU A 42 -9.12 -3.35 5.69
N PHE A 43 -9.35 -3.58 6.99
CA PHE A 43 -10.35 -4.55 7.44
C PHE A 43 -11.80 -4.11 7.13
N GLY A 44 -12.06 -2.80 7.09
CA GLY A 44 -13.31 -2.26 6.55
C GLY A 44 -13.51 -2.61 5.07
N TYR A 45 -12.46 -2.50 4.26
CA TYR A 45 -12.51 -2.88 2.85
C TYR A 45 -12.73 -4.39 2.66
N ILE A 46 -12.13 -5.22 3.50
CA ILE A 46 -12.40 -6.67 3.51
C ILE A 46 -13.89 -6.95 3.79
N ALA A 47 -14.50 -6.25 4.75
CA ALA A 47 -15.92 -6.39 5.05
C ALA A 47 -16.78 -6.01 3.84
N TYR A 48 -16.46 -4.90 3.17
CA TYR A 48 -17.11 -4.49 1.92
C TYR A 48 -16.99 -5.58 0.84
N LEU A 49 -15.81 -6.15 0.59
CA LEU A 49 -15.63 -7.19 -0.42
C LEU A 49 -16.39 -8.48 -0.09
N ARG A 50 -16.52 -8.82 1.20
CA ARG A 50 -17.34 -9.94 1.66
C ARG A 50 -18.82 -9.74 1.36
N GLU A 51 -19.36 -8.55 1.63
CA GLU A 51 -20.74 -8.20 1.31
C GLU A 51 -21.02 -8.32 -0.20
N HIS A 52 -20.00 -8.09 -1.03
CA HIS A 52 -20.07 -8.22 -2.49
C HIS A 52 -19.71 -9.64 -2.99
N SER A 53 -19.74 -10.65 -2.11
CA SER A 53 -19.56 -12.07 -2.45
C SER A 53 -18.26 -12.39 -3.20
N ARG A 54 -17.16 -11.66 -2.92
CA ARG A 54 -15.84 -12.04 -3.42
C ARG A 54 -15.37 -13.34 -2.78
N GLU A 55 -14.76 -14.22 -3.56
CA GLU A 55 -14.29 -15.53 -3.11
C GLU A 55 -13.11 -15.43 -2.13
N THR A 56 -12.18 -14.50 -2.39
CA THR A 56 -10.96 -14.30 -1.58
C THR A 56 -10.80 -12.85 -1.09
N PRO A 57 -11.76 -12.33 -0.30
CA PRO A 57 -11.85 -10.90 0.01
C PRO A 57 -10.65 -10.38 0.81
N VAL A 58 -10.04 -11.23 1.65
CA VAL A 58 -8.82 -10.88 2.38
C VAL A 58 -7.65 -10.74 1.41
N ALA A 59 -7.38 -11.76 0.60
CA ALA A 59 -6.28 -11.72 -0.36
C ALA A 59 -6.45 -10.56 -1.36
N ASP A 60 -7.66 -10.34 -1.86
CA ASP A 60 -8.00 -9.24 -2.79
C ASP A 60 -7.69 -7.87 -2.17
N ALA A 61 -8.13 -7.64 -0.93
CA ALA A 61 -7.91 -6.37 -0.24
C ALA A 61 -6.41 -6.10 0.01
N PHE A 62 -5.68 -7.11 0.51
CA PHE A 62 -4.25 -6.98 0.76
C PHE A 62 -3.47 -6.77 -0.54
N LEU A 63 -3.74 -7.57 -1.58
CA LEU A 63 -3.07 -7.44 -2.87
C LEU A 63 -3.33 -6.08 -3.51
N SER A 64 -4.59 -5.63 -3.55
CA SER A 64 -4.94 -4.31 -4.08
C SER A 64 -4.22 -3.20 -3.31
N THR A 65 -4.12 -3.32 -1.99
CA THR A 65 -3.45 -2.32 -1.15
C THR A 65 -1.96 -2.25 -1.45
N PHE A 66 -1.27 -3.40 -1.54
CA PHE A 66 0.15 -3.42 -1.88
C PHE A 66 0.43 -2.87 -3.28
N VAL A 67 -0.38 -3.23 -4.28
CA VAL A 67 -0.25 -2.70 -5.64
C VAL A 67 -0.39 -1.18 -5.64
N ASN A 68 -1.44 -0.65 -5.00
CA ASN A 68 -1.66 0.79 -4.92
C ASN A 68 -0.52 1.53 -4.22
N LEU A 69 0.03 0.96 -3.14
CA LEU A 69 1.18 1.55 -2.43
C LEU A 69 2.43 1.57 -3.33
N LEU A 70 2.75 0.48 -4.02
CA LEU A 70 3.91 0.40 -4.90
C LEU A 70 3.80 1.34 -6.10
N GLU A 71 2.63 1.44 -6.73
CA GLU A 71 2.37 2.37 -7.82
C GLU A 71 2.49 3.83 -7.34
N THR A 72 1.96 4.14 -6.16
CA THR A 72 2.10 5.46 -5.53
C THR A 72 3.57 5.77 -5.27
N MET A 73 4.34 4.84 -4.72
CA MET A 73 5.78 5.03 -4.50
C MET A 73 6.52 5.25 -5.83
N GLN A 74 6.25 4.43 -6.84
CA GLN A 74 6.87 4.57 -8.16
C GLN A 74 6.55 5.93 -8.79
N ALA A 75 5.32 6.42 -8.59
CA ALA A 75 4.89 7.70 -9.10
C ALA A 75 5.51 8.89 -8.36
N ASN A 76 5.96 8.77 -7.11
CA ASN A 76 6.41 9.92 -6.30
C ASN A 76 7.92 9.90 -5.97
N ALA A 77 8.52 8.72 -5.85
CA ALA A 77 9.93 8.53 -5.49
C ALA A 77 10.50 7.27 -6.16
N PRO A 78 10.75 7.28 -7.48
CA PRO A 78 11.09 6.07 -8.25
C PRO A 78 12.38 5.36 -7.78
N ASP A 79 13.36 6.12 -7.31
CA ASP A 79 14.62 5.54 -6.80
C ASP A 79 14.42 4.82 -5.46
N GLU A 80 13.57 5.36 -4.60
CA GLU A 80 13.18 4.73 -3.33
C GLU A 80 12.23 3.55 -3.55
N ALA A 81 11.33 3.64 -4.54
CA ALA A 81 10.40 2.58 -4.92
C ALA A 81 11.14 1.28 -5.27
N ARG A 82 12.25 1.39 -6.02
CA ARG A 82 13.11 0.23 -6.33
C ARG A 82 13.68 -0.41 -5.07
N SER A 83 14.19 0.41 -4.16
CA SER A 83 14.77 -0.07 -2.90
C SER A 83 13.70 -0.72 -2.01
N CYS A 84 12.49 -0.17 -1.98
CA CYS A 84 11.35 -0.74 -1.27
C CYS A 84 10.93 -2.09 -1.87
N ALA A 85 10.81 -2.18 -3.19
CA ALA A 85 10.45 -3.42 -3.89
C ALA A 85 11.44 -4.56 -3.58
N LEU A 86 12.75 -4.26 -3.56
CA LEU A 86 13.78 -5.25 -3.19
C LEU A 86 13.62 -5.74 -1.74
N LYS A 87 13.37 -4.83 -0.79
CA LYS A 87 13.12 -5.21 0.61
C LYS A 87 11.85 -6.05 0.75
N LEU A 88 10.78 -5.69 0.03
CA LEU A 88 9.54 -6.46 0.03
C LEU A 88 9.75 -7.87 -0.54
N GLN A 89 10.50 -8.01 -1.63
CA GLN A 89 10.86 -9.32 -2.19
C GLN A 89 11.63 -10.18 -1.19
N GLN A 90 12.59 -9.59 -0.45
CA GLN A 90 13.32 -10.30 0.61
C GLN A 90 12.39 -10.78 1.72
N ILE A 91 11.47 -9.93 2.19
CA ILE A 91 10.48 -10.30 3.22
C ILE A 91 9.59 -11.43 2.72
N ILE A 92 9.07 -11.33 1.49
CA ILE A 92 8.24 -12.39 0.88
C ILE A 92 9.04 -13.69 0.78
N GLY A 93 10.30 -13.65 0.36
CA GLY A 93 11.17 -14.83 0.27
C GLY A 93 11.39 -15.52 1.62
N VAL A 94 11.45 -14.75 2.71
CA VAL A 94 11.52 -15.30 4.08
C VAL A 94 10.19 -15.91 4.52
N LEU A 95 9.06 -15.28 4.20
CA LEU A 95 7.73 -15.75 4.60
C LEU A 95 7.25 -16.96 3.78
N PHE A 96 7.68 -17.08 2.52
CA PHE A 96 7.25 -18.12 1.58
C PHE A 96 8.45 -18.84 0.94
N PRO A 97 9.25 -19.58 1.72
CA PRO A 97 10.51 -20.16 1.25
C PRO A 97 10.35 -21.19 0.11
N GLY A 98 9.14 -21.69 -0.16
CA GLY A 98 8.84 -22.67 -1.20
C GLY A 98 8.45 -22.12 -2.57
N ALA A 99 8.18 -20.82 -2.71
CA ALA A 99 7.73 -20.24 -3.99
C ALA A 99 8.84 -20.17 -5.06
N ALA A 100 10.12 -20.15 -4.63
CA ALA A 100 11.27 -20.15 -5.54
C ALA A 100 11.54 -21.51 -6.21
N ALA A 101 10.98 -22.61 -5.69
CA ALA A 101 11.24 -23.96 -6.19
C ALA A 101 10.28 -24.43 -7.30
N ALA A 102 9.17 -23.71 -7.54
CA ALA A 102 8.12 -24.13 -8.48
C ALA A 102 8.31 -23.62 -9.92
N GLY A 103 9.43 -22.93 -10.21
CA GLY A 103 9.75 -22.38 -11.53
C GLY A 103 11.00 -22.98 -12.18
N SER A 104 11.45 -24.16 -11.73
CA SER A 104 12.56 -24.91 -12.36
C SER A 104 12.05 -25.77 -13.51
#